data_AF-X1FJF6-F1
#
_entry.id   AF-X1FJF6-F1
#
_cell.length_a   1.000
_cell.length_b   1.000
_cell.length_c   1.000
_cell.angle_alpha   90.00
_cell.angle_beta   90.00
_cell.angle_gamma   90.00
#
_symmetry.space_group_name_H-M   'P 1'
#
loop_
_entity.id
_entity.type
_entity.pdbx_description
1 polymer ?
#
loop_
_entity_poly.entity_id
_entity_poly.type
_entity_poly.pdbx_seq_one_letter_code
_entity_poly.pdbx_strand_id
1 'polypeptide(L)'
;GRKGNRFSIDLKVADIYDSEDTRVDKLFREFTAASLGKINKDFEIRSLKKEDLISSLIGIIGENIGTIATLMAENYRLKNIVFCGGFLLENKPLKQILSLLCKFKKKKAIFLKNSEYCGAIGALLFNNK
;
A
#
# COMPACT_ATOMS: atom_id res chain seq x y z
N GLY A 1 5.20 -7.83 9.58
CA GLY A 1 4.67 -6.48 9.33
C GLY A 1 5.74 -5.43 9.59
N ARG A 2 5.65 -4.64 10.68
CA ARG A 2 6.55 -3.49 10.94
C ARG A 2 8.06 -3.80 10.94
N LYS A 3 8.47 -4.99 11.36
CA LYS A 3 9.89 -5.42 11.40
C LYS A 3 10.35 -6.13 10.12
N GLY A 4 9.46 -6.36 9.17
CA GLY A 4 9.74 -7.11 7.95
C GLY A 4 10.14 -6.20 6.80
N ASN A 5 11.16 -6.60 6.06
CA ASN A 5 11.60 -5.97 4.84
C ASN A 5 10.95 -6.65 3.63
N ARG A 6 9.91 -6.05 3.05
CA ARG A 6 9.27 -6.62 1.86
C ARG A 6 10.18 -6.62 0.61
N PHE A 7 11.27 -5.85 0.59
CA PHE A 7 12.18 -5.79 -0.56
C PHE A 7 13.04 -7.05 -0.74
N SER A 8 13.11 -7.93 0.26
CA SER A 8 13.73 -9.26 0.12
C SER A 8 12.80 -10.25 -0.64
N ILE A 9 11.52 -9.91 -0.78
CA ILE A 9 10.47 -10.80 -1.31
C ILE A 9 9.87 -10.26 -2.61
N ASP A 10 9.54 -8.98 -2.64
CA ASP A 10 8.92 -8.33 -3.78
C ASP A 10 9.98 -7.86 -4.79
N LEU A 11 9.68 -8.02 -6.07
CA LEU A 11 10.45 -7.41 -7.16
C LEU A 11 9.97 -5.97 -7.35
N LYS A 12 10.88 -5.01 -7.19
CA LYS A 12 10.63 -3.58 -7.38
C LYS A 12 10.93 -3.14 -8.81
N VAL A 13 10.34 -2.02 -9.22
CA VAL A 13 10.72 -1.36 -10.48
C VAL A 13 12.22 -1.01 -10.46
N ALA A 14 12.75 -0.57 -9.31
CA ALA A 14 14.18 -0.34 -9.13
C ALA A 14 15.07 -1.58 -9.37
N ASP A 15 14.54 -2.79 -9.22
CA ASP A 15 15.31 -4.03 -9.46
C ASP A 15 15.39 -4.36 -10.97
N ILE A 16 14.53 -3.76 -11.81
CA ILE A 16 14.46 -4.02 -13.26
C ILE A 16 15.26 -2.98 -14.05
N TYR A 17 15.25 -1.73 -13.60
CA TYR A 17 15.85 -0.61 -14.33
C TYR A 17 17.14 -0.15 -13.66
N ASP A 18 18.16 0.11 -14.48
CA ASP A 18 19.42 0.71 -14.05
C ASP A 18 19.19 1.99 -13.23
N SER A 19 19.99 2.24 -12.20
CA SER A 19 19.83 3.39 -11.31
C SER A 19 19.97 4.73 -12.04
N GLU A 20 20.75 4.77 -13.13
CA GLU A 20 20.99 5.97 -13.93
C GLU A 20 19.97 6.17 -15.06
N ASP A 21 19.01 5.25 -15.26
CA ASP A 21 17.98 5.42 -16.29
C ASP A 21 17.01 6.56 -15.94
N THR A 22 17.25 7.72 -16.56
CA THR A 22 16.50 8.95 -16.32
C THR A 22 15.07 8.93 -16.84
N ARG A 23 14.68 7.92 -17.64
CA ARG A 23 13.32 7.80 -18.18
C ARG A 23 12.33 7.33 -17.11
N VAL A 24 12.82 6.73 -16.03
CA VAL A 24 12.00 6.18 -14.95
C VAL A 24 11.96 7.15 -13.77
N ASP A 25 10.77 7.65 -13.46
CA ASP A 25 10.54 8.54 -12.34
C ASP A 25 11.02 7.92 -11.00
N LYS A 26 11.64 8.74 -10.15
CA LYS A 26 12.21 8.29 -8.87
C LYS A 26 11.17 7.68 -7.94
N LEU A 27 9.95 8.25 -7.90
CA LEU A 27 8.86 7.72 -7.08
C LEU A 27 8.34 6.41 -7.68
N PHE A 28 8.32 6.30 -9.00
CA PHE A 28 7.87 5.08 -9.67
C PHE A 28 8.76 3.87 -9.35
N ARG A 29 10.07 4.09 -9.14
CA ARG A 29 11.03 3.06 -8.74
C ARG A 29 10.72 2.39 -7.39
N GLU A 30 10.02 3.08 -6.50
CA GLU A 30 9.60 2.52 -5.20
C GLU A 30 8.45 1.48 -5.32
N PHE A 31 7.73 1.50 -6.44
CA PHE A 31 6.62 0.56 -6.66
C PHE A 31 7.08 -0.84 -6.96
N THR A 32 6.22 -1.79 -6.59
CA THR A 32 6.37 -3.20 -6.89
C THR A 32 6.10 -3.44 -8.38
N ALA A 33 7.06 -4.07 -9.05
CA ALA A 33 6.88 -4.57 -10.41
C ALA A 33 6.18 -5.93 -10.39
N ALA A 34 6.59 -6.82 -9.48
CA ALA A 34 5.93 -8.10 -9.24
C ALA A 34 5.96 -8.46 -7.75
N SER A 35 4.78 -8.60 -7.16
CA SER A 35 4.63 -9.07 -5.78
C SER A 35 5.12 -10.51 -5.64
N LEU A 36 5.84 -10.81 -4.57
CA LEU A 36 6.55 -12.10 -4.39
C LEU A 36 7.55 -12.43 -5.52
N GLY A 37 7.88 -11.48 -6.39
CA GLY A 37 8.62 -11.74 -7.63
C GLY A 37 10.06 -12.21 -7.45
N LYS A 38 10.63 -12.12 -6.22
CA LYS A 38 11.95 -12.67 -5.91
C LYS A 38 11.89 -14.15 -5.49
N ILE A 39 10.71 -14.69 -5.21
CA ILE A 39 10.52 -16.11 -4.90
C ILE A 39 10.47 -16.88 -6.23
N ASN A 40 11.59 -17.52 -6.58
CA ASN A 40 11.74 -18.35 -7.76
C ASN A 40 12.29 -19.74 -7.39
N LYS A 41 12.61 -20.58 -8.39
CA LYS A 41 13.14 -21.94 -8.17
C LYS A 41 14.46 -21.99 -7.38
N ASP A 42 15.25 -20.93 -7.44
CA ASP A 42 16.57 -20.81 -6.82
C ASP A 42 16.47 -20.09 -5.45
N PHE A 43 15.26 -19.68 -5.05
CA PHE A 43 15.03 -18.99 -3.79
C PHE A 43 15.17 -19.95 -2.61
N GLU A 44 16.11 -19.67 -1.71
CA GLU A 44 16.31 -20.49 -0.52
C GLU A 44 15.18 -20.26 0.49
N ILE A 45 14.17 -21.13 0.48
CA ILE A 45 13.00 -21.05 1.39
C ILE A 45 13.41 -20.97 2.87
N ARG A 46 14.54 -21.59 3.25
CA ARG A 46 15.05 -21.53 4.64
C ARG A 46 15.48 -20.13 5.06
N SER A 47 15.84 -19.27 4.12
CA SER A 47 16.18 -17.86 4.36
C SER A 47 14.95 -16.96 4.54
N LEU A 48 13.74 -17.48 4.25
CA LEU A 48 12.49 -16.73 4.32
C LEU A 48 12.14 -16.35 5.76
N LYS A 49 12.11 -15.04 6.03
CA LYS A 49 11.60 -14.51 7.29
C LYS A 49 10.08 -14.32 7.22
N LYS A 50 9.37 -14.83 8.22
CA LYS A 50 7.90 -14.68 8.30
C LYS A 50 7.49 -13.21 8.30
N GLU A 51 8.28 -12.35 8.93
CA GLU A 51 8.02 -10.92 9.02
C GLU A 51 8.06 -10.24 7.66
N ASP A 52 9.00 -10.65 6.79
CA ASP A 52 9.19 -10.17 5.42
C ASP A 52 8.02 -10.61 4.54
N LEU A 53 7.59 -11.88 4.66
CA LEU A 53 6.40 -12.38 3.97
C LEU A 53 5.13 -11.62 4.36
N ILE A 54 4.91 -11.39 5.67
CA ILE A 54 3.78 -10.60 6.16
C ILE A 54 3.88 -9.15 5.65
N SER A 55 5.09 -8.58 5.55
CA SER A 55 5.32 -7.23 5.03
C SER A 55 4.98 -7.15 3.54
N SER A 56 5.38 -8.15 2.75
CA SER A 56 4.98 -8.29 1.34
C SER A 56 3.47 -8.45 1.20
N LEU A 57 2.82 -9.27 2.02
CA LEU A 57 1.36 -9.45 1.98
C LEU A 57 0.60 -8.15 2.27
N ILE A 58 1.01 -7.39 3.30
CA ILE A 58 0.45 -6.04 3.56
C ILE A 58 0.68 -5.14 2.34
N GLY A 59 1.87 -5.26 1.73
CA GLY A 59 2.24 -4.68 0.46
C GLY A 59 1.23 -4.89 -0.64
N ILE A 60 0.96 -6.16 -0.96
CA ILE A 60 0.03 -6.61 -2.01
C ILE A 60 -1.36 -6.02 -1.77
N ILE A 61 -1.90 -6.19 -0.56
CA ILE A 61 -3.24 -5.74 -0.22
C ILE A 61 -3.31 -4.20 -0.31
N GLY A 62 -2.32 -3.50 0.24
CA GLY A 62 -2.25 -2.04 0.21
C GLY A 62 -2.11 -1.48 -1.20
N GLU A 63 -1.28 -2.09 -2.05
CA GLU A 63 -1.08 -1.67 -3.43
C GLU A 63 -2.33 -1.88 -4.27
N ASN A 64 -3.04 -3.01 -4.07
CA ASN A 64 -4.30 -3.27 -4.74
C ASN A 64 -5.38 -2.25 -4.33
N ILE A 65 -5.59 -2.04 -3.02
CA ILE A 65 -6.56 -1.06 -2.51
C ILE A 65 -6.22 0.35 -3.02
N GLY A 66 -4.97 0.78 -2.91
CA GLY A 66 -4.55 2.12 -3.33
C GLY A 66 -4.70 2.33 -4.83
N THR A 67 -4.41 1.33 -5.65
CA THR A 67 -4.57 1.40 -7.10
C THR A 67 -6.03 1.56 -7.48
N ILE A 68 -6.91 0.70 -6.96
CA ILE A 68 -8.36 0.80 -7.20
C ILE A 68 -8.89 2.16 -6.73
N ALA A 69 -8.55 2.59 -5.50
CA ALA A 69 -9.03 3.84 -4.94
C ALA A 69 -8.58 5.07 -5.75
N THR A 70 -7.33 5.10 -6.20
CA THR A 70 -6.80 6.21 -7.00
C THR A 70 -7.39 6.23 -8.41
N LEU A 71 -7.58 5.08 -9.06
CA LEU A 71 -8.27 4.98 -10.35
C LEU A 71 -9.71 5.48 -10.24
N MET A 72 -10.44 5.09 -9.20
CA MET A 72 -11.79 5.59 -8.94
C MET A 72 -11.79 7.11 -8.71
N ALA A 73 -10.86 7.63 -7.91
CA ALA A 73 -10.74 9.07 -7.72
C ALA A 73 -10.35 9.83 -9.00
N GLU A 74 -9.60 9.22 -9.92
CA GLU A 74 -9.36 9.76 -11.26
C GLU A 74 -10.66 9.81 -12.08
N ASN A 75 -11.38 8.69 -12.15
CA ASN A 75 -12.63 8.57 -12.92
C ASN A 75 -13.69 9.59 -12.49
N TYR A 76 -13.84 9.80 -11.17
CA TYR A 76 -14.80 10.76 -10.60
C TYR A 76 -14.21 12.16 -10.35
N ARG A 77 -13.00 12.45 -10.84
CA ARG A 77 -12.31 13.75 -10.69
C ARG A 77 -12.18 14.23 -9.23
N LEU A 78 -12.06 13.29 -8.30
CA LEU A 78 -11.87 13.55 -6.87
C LEU A 78 -10.39 13.80 -6.58
N LYS A 79 -10.13 14.72 -5.64
CA LYS A 79 -8.76 15.07 -5.19
C LYS A 79 -8.36 14.35 -3.90
N ASN A 80 -9.33 14.04 -3.04
CA ASN A 80 -9.11 13.50 -1.71
C ASN A 80 -9.65 12.08 -1.62
N ILE A 81 -8.94 11.20 -0.94
CA ILE A 81 -9.35 9.83 -0.65
C ILE A 81 -9.24 9.62 0.85
N VAL A 82 -10.36 9.31 1.49
CA VAL A 82 -10.41 9.00 2.92
C VAL A 82 -10.35 7.49 3.09
N PHE A 83 -9.35 7.00 3.80
CA PHE A 83 -9.22 5.59 4.16
C PHE A 83 -9.67 5.38 5.60
N CYS A 84 -10.58 4.43 5.81
CA CYS A 84 -11.11 4.05 7.12
C CYS A 84 -11.12 2.52 7.32
N GLY A 85 -11.37 2.07 8.55
CA GLY A 85 -11.44 0.66 8.92
C GLY A 85 -10.26 0.14 9.74
N GLY A 86 -10.48 -0.97 10.44
CA GLY A 86 -9.54 -1.54 11.41
C GLY A 86 -8.20 -1.99 10.84
N PHE A 87 -8.10 -2.28 9.54
CA PHE A 87 -6.83 -2.69 8.92
C PHE A 87 -5.76 -1.57 8.94
N LEU A 88 -6.18 -0.32 9.09
CA LEU A 88 -5.31 0.85 9.25
C LEU A 88 -4.80 1.01 10.68
N LEU A 89 -5.42 0.33 11.66
CA LEU A 89 -5.06 0.45 13.07
C LEU A 89 -3.62 -0.01 13.26
N GLU A 90 -2.77 0.90 13.75
CA GLU A 90 -1.33 0.71 13.94
C GLU A 90 -0.50 0.23 12.73
N ASN A 91 -1.13 0.07 11.56
CA ASN A 91 -0.51 -0.45 10.35
C ASN A 91 0.18 0.67 9.55
N LYS A 92 1.33 1.12 10.07
CA LYS A 92 2.17 2.15 9.42
C LYS A 92 2.58 1.79 7.98
N PRO A 93 3.03 0.55 7.69
CA PRO A 93 3.40 0.17 6.31
C PRO A 93 2.25 0.34 5.32
N LEU A 94 1.03 -0.11 5.68
CA LEU A 94 -0.15 0.08 4.85
C LEU A 94 -0.43 1.56 4.58
N LYS A 95 -0.41 2.42 5.61
CA LYS A 95 -0.63 3.86 5.45
C LYS A 95 0.41 4.51 4.54
N GLN A 96 1.66 4.07 4.60
CA GLN A 96 2.73 4.55 3.73
C GLN A 96 2.47 4.18 2.27
N ILE A 97 2.12 2.91 1.99
CA ILE A 97 1.78 2.44 0.63
C ILE A 97 0.61 3.24 0.04
N LEU A 98 -0.48 3.41 0.80
CA LEU A 98 -1.65 4.17 0.35
C LEU A 98 -1.30 5.65 0.09
N SER A 99 -0.47 6.25 0.95
CA SER A 99 0.00 7.63 0.79
C SER A 99 0.88 7.79 -0.45
N LEU A 100 1.77 6.83 -0.70
CA LEU A 100 2.66 6.81 -1.85
C LEU A 100 1.88 6.75 -3.17
N LEU A 101 0.93 5.82 -3.27
CA LEU A 101 0.05 5.69 -4.45
C LEU A 101 -0.78 6.95 -4.68
N CYS A 102 -1.36 7.52 -3.62
CA CYS A 102 -2.09 8.77 -3.73
C CYS A 102 -1.18 9.90 -4.22
N LYS A 103 0.02 10.05 -3.65
CA LYS A 103 0.99 11.07 -4.06
C LYS A 103 1.36 10.93 -5.54
N PHE A 104 1.69 9.71 -5.98
CA PHE A 104 2.02 9.42 -7.38
C PHE A 104 0.88 9.78 -8.34
N LYS A 105 -0.36 9.50 -7.94
CA LYS A 105 -1.58 9.83 -8.69
C LYS A 105 -2.10 11.26 -8.47
N LYS A 106 -1.31 12.13 -7.83
CA LYS A 106 -1.68 13.52 -7.50
C LYS A 106 -3.01 13.63 -6.71
N LYS A 107 -3.24 12.66 -5.82
CA LYS A 107 -4.36 12.59 -4.86
C LYS A 107 -3.85 12.80 -3.44
N LYS A 108 -4.75 13.17 -2.52
CA LYS A 108 -4.45 13.30 -1.09
C LYS A 108 -5.08 12.14 -0.30
N ALA A 109 -4.24 11.32 0.31
CA ALA A 109 -4.68 10.32 1.30
C ALA A 109 -5.02 11.02 2.62
N ILE A 110 -6.17 10.68 3.20
CA ILE A 110 -6.63 11.17 4.49
C ILE A 110 -6.89 9.97 5.40
N PHE A 111 -6.32 10.00 6.60
CA PHE A 111 -6.51 8.98 7.62
C PHE A 111 -7.17 9.62 8.84
N LEU A 112 -8.34 9.12 9.22
CA LEU A 112 -9.07 9.64 10.37
C LEU A 112 -8.55 9.03 11.67
N LYS A 113 -8.63 9.80 12.77
CA LYS A 113 -8.47 9.24 14.11
C LYS A 113 -9.66 8.33 14.39
N ASN A 114 -9.42 7.17 15.01
CA ASN A 114 -10.48 6.22 15.38
C ASN A 114 -11.35 5.75 14.19
N SER A 115 -10.75 5.64 13.01
CA SER A 115 -11.42 5.30 11.75
C SER A 115 -12.06 3.91 11.73
N GLU A 116 -11.69 3.04 12.67
CA GLU A 116 -12.25 1.72 12.89
C GLU A 116 -13.69 1.75 13.42
N TYR A 117 -14.11 2.87 14.04
CA TYR A 117 -15.44 3.02 14.62
C TYR A 117 -16.43 3.78 13.72
N CYS A 118 -16.02 4.18 12.51
CA CYS A 118 -16.87 5.00 11.62
C CYS A 118 -18.26 4.40 11.39
N GLY A 119 -18.36 3.09 11.20
CA GLY A 119 -19.64 2.40 11.00
C GLY A 119 -20.53 2.44 12.25
N ALA A 120 -19.97 2.16 13.43
CA ALA A 120 -20.71 2.16 14.69
C ALA A 120 -21.20 3.57 15.07
N ILE A 121 -20.36 4.59 14.89
CA ILE A 121 -20.73 6.00 15.10
C ILE A 121 -21.85 6.39 14.12
N GLY A 122 -21.75 5.99 12.85
CA GLY A 122 -22.79 6.23 11.85
C GLY A 122 -24.14 5.63 12.23
N ALA A 123 -24.16 4.39 12.71
CA ALA A 123 -25.39 3.72 13.16
C ALA A 123 -26.04 4.43 14.36
N LEU A 124 -25.23 4.83 15.36
CA LEU A 124 -25.72 5.57 16.52
C LEU A 124 -26.34 6.91 16.12
N LEU A 125 -25.68 7.67 15.24
CA LEU A 125 -26.18 8.96 14.75
C LEU A 125 -27.45 8.81 13.91
N PHE A 126 -27.60 7.70 13.20
CA PHE A 126 -28.80 7.41 12.43
C PHE A 126 -30.01 7.11 13.32
N ASN A 127 -29.82 6.33 14.39
CA ASN A 127 -30.90 6.00 15.34
C ASN A 127 -31.33 7.19 16.23
N ASN A 128 -30.53 8.25 16.30
CA ASN A 128 -30.86 9.48 17.03
C ASN A 128 -31.52 10.55 16.15
N LYS A 129 -31.94 10.20 14.93
CA LYS A 129 -32.80 11.01 14.06
C LYS A 129 -34.24 10.51 14.12
#